data_AF-A0A958YCJ8-F1
#
_entry.id   AF-A0A958YCJ8-F1
#
_cell.length_a   1.000
_cell.length_b   1.000
_cell.length_c   1.000
_cell.angle_alpha   90.00
_cell.angle_beta   90.00
_cell.angle_gamma   90.00
#
_symmetry.space_group_name_H-M   'P 1'
#
loop_
_entity.id
_entity.type
_entity.pdbx_description
1 polymer ?
#
loop_
_entity_poly.entity_id
_entity_poly.type
_entity_poly.pdbx_seq_one_letter_code
_entity_poly.pdbx_strand_id
1 'polypeptide(L)'
;DGLPVTSSPLFNPSDQRENRDPRALATIYFAGDQFYDNPVTVFPGNGPTSYGMRKYIRRGPDADGNASYGEGSQDFYVIRYADVLLMRAEALAETGDVNGAGQLVNQIRDRVNMPHVEDVEGTVGQDEMIQIVRHERRVELALEGLRFMDLKRWGTIEEAFQRAVSDPVGPYNPQYLGGRSEVFPIPLAELDVNPNLVQHPAWQ
;
A
#
# COMPACT_ATOMS: atom_id res chain seq x y z
N ASP A 1 15.27 -9.52 -3.70
CA ASP A 1 16.17 -8.70 -4.55
C ASP A 1 15.72 -7.25 -4.69
N GLY A 2 14.61 -6.81 -4.07
CA GLY A 2 14.15 -5.41 -4.15
C GLY A 2 13.39 -5.08 -5.42
N LEU A 3 13.34 -5.99 -6.39
CA LEU A 3 12.73 -5.74 -7.67
C LEU A 3 11.23 -6.10 -7.65
N PRO A 4 10.38 -5.37 -8.40
CA PRO A 4 9.01 -5.79 -8.65
C PRO A 4 8.94 -7.16 -9.32
N VAL A 5 7.83 -7.90 -9.12
CA VAL A 5 7.62 -9.23 -9.72
C VAL A 5 7.68 -9.25 -11.25
N THR A 6 7.45 -8.10 -11.90
CA THR A 6 7.54 -7.93 -13.35
C THR A 6 8.98 -7.86 -13.87
N SER A 7 9.95 -7.68 -12.97
CA SER A 7 11.35 -7.40 -13.31
C SER A 7 12.33 -8.30 -12.55
N SER A 8 11.90 -8.94 -11.47
CA SER A 8 12.73 -9.86 -10.67
C SER A 8 12.97 -11.16 -11.43
N PRO A 9 14.24 -11.56 -11.67
CA PRO A 9 14.57 -12.87 -12.23
C PRO A 9 14.40 -14.01 -11.21
N LEU A 10 14.21 -13.68 -9.92
CA LEU A 10 14.03 -14.63 -8.83
C LEU A 10 12.55 -14.93 -8.55
N PHE A 11 11.63 -14.20 -9.17
CA PHE A 11 10.20 -14.41 -8.99
C PHE A 11 9.76 -15.75 -9.57
N ASN A 12 9.21 -16.61 -8.72
CA ASN A 12 8.67 -17.90 -9.11
C ASN A 12 7.14 -17.78 -9.25
N PRO A 13 6.56 -17.86 -10.47
CA PRO A 13 5.11 -17.77 -10.63
C PRO A 13 4.36 -18.98 -10.05
N SER A 14 5.04 -20.13 -9.89
CA SER A 14 4.47 -21.36 -9.31
C SER A 14 4.42 -21.32 -7.79
N ASP A 15 5.34 -20.60 -7.14
CA ASP A 15 5.24 -20.25 -5.71
C ASP A 15 5.53 -18.76 -5.52
N GLN A 16 4.45 -17.97 -5.52
CA GLN A 16 4.52 -16.52 -5.48
C GLN A 16 5.06 -15.97 -4.15
N ARG A 17 5.35 -16.81 -3.16
CA ARG A 17 5.91 -16.44 -1.85
C ARG A 17 7.43 -16.46 -1.84
N GLU A 18 8.05 -17.23 -2.74
CA GLU A 18 9.50 -17.34 -2.81
C GLU A 18 10.13 -16.04 -3.29
N ASN A 19 11.28 -15.70 -2.70
CA ASN A 19 12.11 -14.56 -3.07
C ASN A 19 11.40 -13.20 -3.06
N ARG A 20 10.34 -13.04 -2.26
CA ARG A 20 9.59 -11.79 -2.10
C ARG A 20 10.23 -10.88 -1.07
N ASP A 21 9.92 -9.59 -1.16
CA ASP A 21 10.11 -8.66 -0.04
C ASP A 21 9.43 -9.24 1.21
N PRO A 22 10.13 -9.40 2.35
CA PRO A 22 9.56 -9.98 3.56
C PRO A 22 8.28 -9.28 4.04
N ARG A 23 8.11 -7.99 3.73
CA ARG A 23 6.90 -7.23 4.06
C ARG A 23 5.67 -7.71 3.31
N ALA A 24 5.81 -8.30 2.13
CA ALA A 24 4.68 -8.91 1.41
C ALA A 24 4.07 -10.02 2.27
N LEU A 25 4.88 -10.93 2.79
CA LEU A 25 4.45 -12.04 3.65
C LEU A 25 3.91 -11.57 5.01
N ALA A 26 4.35 -10.41 5.49
CA ALA A 26 3.81 -9.80 6.70
C ALA A 26 2.48 -9.06 6.47
N THR A 27 2.24 -8.58 5.24
CA THR A 27 1.12 -7.68 4.93
C THR A 27 -0.08 -8.41 4.37
N ILE A 28 0.13 -9.42 3.52
CA ILE A 28 -0.94 -10.19 2.89
C ILE A 28 -0.78 -11.69 3.16
N TYR A 29 -1.91 -12.40 3.15
CA TYR A 29 -1.96 -13.84 3.09
C TYR A 29 -1.95 -14.31 1.64
N PHE A 30 -1.14 -15.32 1.36
CA PHE A 30 -1.17 -16.12 0.14
C PHE A 30 -1.98 -17.40 0.39
N ALA A 31 -2.56 -17.97 -0.68
CA ALA A 31 -3.23 -19.26 -0.59
C ALA A 31 -2.28 -20.31 0.01
N GLY A 32 -2.76 -21.06 1.00
CA GLY A 32 -1.98 -22.06 1.73
C GLY A 32 -1.17 -21.52 2.91
N ASP A 33 -1.13 -20.20 3.14
CA ASP A 33 -0.51 -19.67 4.36
C ASP A 33 -1.25 -20.16 5.60
N GLN A 34 -0.51 -20.43 6.67
CA GLN A 34 -1.12 -20.65 7.98
C GLN A 34 -1.91 -19.40 8.37
N PHE A 35 -3.19 -19.61 8.63
CA PHE A 35 -4.11 -18.58 9.04
C PHE A 35 -4.18 -18.59 10.57
N TYR A 36 -3.79 -17.47 11.20
CA TYR A 36 -3.66 -17.35 12.66
C TYR A 36 -2.60 -18.29 13.26
N ASP A 37 -2.50 -18.33 14.58
CA ASP A 37 -1.64 -19.28 15.31
C ASP A 37 -2.27 -20.69 15.38
N ASN A 38 -3.22 -20.99 14.48
CA ASN A 38 -3.83 -22.32 14.36
C ASN A 38 -3.09 -23.14 13.28
N PRO A 39 -2.33 -24.18 13.66
CA PRO A 39 -1.50 -24.93 12.72
C PRO A 39 -2.29 -25.76 11.70
N VAL A 40 -3.60 -25.90 11.89
CA VAL A 40 -4.48 -26.69 10.99
C VAL A 40 -5.25 -25.79 10.02
N THR A 41 -5.40 -24.50 10.33
CA THR A 41 -6.17 -23.58 9.49
C THR A 41 -5.26 -22.92 8.47
N VAL A 42 -5.59 -23.10 7.20
CA VAL A 42 -4.88 -22.47 6.08
C VAL A 42 -5.77 -21.43 5.41
N PHE A 43 -5.17 -20.35 4.94
CA PHE A 43 -5.88 -19.36 4.15
C PHE A 43 -6.21 -19.97 2.77
N PRO A 44 -7.50 -20.13 2.41
CA PRO A 44 -7.87 -20.90 1.23
C PRO A 44 -7.65 -20.15 -0.08
N GLY A 45 -7.38 -18.84 -0.06
CA GLY A 45 -7.28 -18.03 -1.28
C GLY A 45 -8.60 -17.97 -2.05
N ASN A 46 -9.74 -18.11 -1.38
CA ASN A 46 -11.07 -18.18 -2.00
C ASN A 46 -11.68 -16.80 -2.32
N GLY A 47 -10.91 -15.72 -2.20
CA GLY A 47 -11.35 -14.37 -2.53
C GLY A 47 -11.15 -14.03 -4.01
N PRO A 48 -11.79 -12.96 -4.51
CA PRO A 48 -11.62 -12.46 -5.88
C PRO A 48 -10.17 -12.31 -6.35
N THR A 49 -9.27 -11.84 -5.48
CA THR A 49 -7.85 -11.64 -5.77
C THR A 49 -6.98 -12.83 -5.38
N SER A 50 -7.56 -13.85 -4.73
CA SER A 50 -6.86 -14.95 -4.05
C SER A 50 -5.89 -14.55 -2.93
N TYR A 51 -5.85 -13.26 -2.54
CA TYR A 51 -5.05 -12.75 -1.41
C TYR A 51 -5.94 -12.29 -0.25
N GLY A 52 -5.42 -12.35 0.97
CA GLY A 52 -6.06 -11.84 2.18
C GLY A 52 -5.26 -10.72 2.83
N MET A 53 -5.91 -9.84 3.60
CA MET A 53 -5.20 -8.92 4.50
C MET A 53 -4.60 -9.72 5.66
N ARG A 54 -3.33 -9.46 5.99
CA ARG A 54 -2.64 -10.06 7.16
C ARG A 54 -2.18 -9.00 8.16
N LYS A 55 -1.78 -7.82 7.68
CA LYS A 55 -1.43 -6.68 8.54
C LYS A 55 -2.61 -6.33 9.45
N TYR A 56 -2.32 -6.03 10.71
CA TYR A 56 -3.30 -5.74 11.77
C TYR A 56 -4.32 -6.84 12.06
N ILE A 57 -4.11 -8.07 11.59
CA ILE A 57 -4.93 -9.20 12.02
C ILE A 57 -4.22 -9.88 13.20
N ARG A 58 -4.87 -9.91 14.36
CA ARG A 58 -4.41 -10.68 15.53
C ARG A 58 -4.26 -12.14 15.15
N ARG A 59 -3.07 -12.71 15.35
CA ARG A 59 -2.80 -14.11 15.03
C ARG A 59 -3.26 -15.07 16.12
N GLY A 60 -3.22 -14.63 17.37
CA GLY A 60 -3.68 -15.41 18.52
C GLY A 60 -4.53 -14.55 19.45
N PRO A 61 -4.95 -15.13 20.60
CA PRO A 61 -5.57 -14.35 21.66
C PRO A 61 -4.68 -13.19 22.11
N ASP A 62 -5.29 -12.05 22.43
CA ASP A 62 -4.56 -10.92 23.01
C ASP A 62 -4.27 -11.13 24.51
N ALA A 63 -3.61 -10.15 25.14
CA ALA A 63 -3.24 -10.21 26.55
C ALA A 63 -4.45 -10.30 27.49
N ASP A 64 -5.63 -9.85 27.05
CA ASP A 64 -6.89 -9.91 27.78
C ASP A 64 -7.66 -11.21 27.51
N GLY A 65 -7.11 -12.10 26.65
CA GLY A 65 -7.69 -13.38 26.31
C GLY A 65 -8.77 -13.33 25.22
N ASN A 66 -8.96 -12.19 24.55
CA ASN A 66 -9.91 -12.11 23.45
C ASN A 66 -9.40 -12.95 22.27
N ALA A 67 -10.23 -13.85 21.76
CA ALA A 67 -9.87 -14.71 20.64
C ALA A 67 -9.56 -13.93 19.36
N SER A 68 -8.81 -14.53 18.43
CA SER A 68 -8.44 -13.91 17.14
C SER A 68 -9.62 -13.45 16.28
N TYR A 69 -10.81 -14.04 16.48
CA TYR A 69 -12.07 -13.68 15.81
C TYR A 69 -13.08 -12.97 16.72
N GLY A 70 -12.73 -12.73 17.98
CA GLY A 70 -13.59 -12.03 18.93
C GLY A 70 -13.44 -10.52 18.81
N GLU A 71 -14.40 -9.77 19.35
CA GLU A 71 -14.22 -8.35 19.61
C GLU A 71 -13.01 -8.15 20.54
N GLY A 72 -12.21 -7.12 20.31
CA GLY A 72 -11.03 -6.84 21.11
C GLY A 72 -10.25 -5.64 20.60
N SER A 73 -9.14 -5.34 21.25
CA SER A 73 -8.28 -4.21 20.87
C SER A 73 -7.50 -4.52 19.60
N GLN A 74 -7.51 -3.57 18.68
CA GLN A 74 -6.65 -3.57 17.50
C GLN A 74 -5.99 -2.20 17.40
N ASP A 75 -4.68 -2.16 17.55
CA ASP A 75 -3.93 -0.92 17.40
C ASP A 75 -3.79 -0.59 15.91
N PHE A 76 -4.47 0.46 15.49
CA PHE A 76 -4.33 1.04 14.16
C PHE A 76 -3.51 2.32 14.26
N TYR A 77 -2.39 2.37 13.54
CA TYR A 77 -1.51 3.53 13.57
C TYR A 77 -2.07 4.65 12.69
N VAL A 78 -2.34 5.80 13.30
CA VAL A 78 -2.68 7.04 12.56
C VAL A 78 -1.40 7.69 12.00
N ILE A 79 -0.31 7.61 12.76
CA ILE A 79 1.03 8.02 12.34
C ILE A 79 2.05 7.08 12.96
N ARG A 80 3.10 6.75 12.21
CA ARG A 80 4.23 5.97 12.72
C ARG A 80 5.54 6.44 12.11
N TYR A 81 6.64 6.12 12.78
CA TYR A 81 7.96 6.66 12.43
C TYR A 81 8.38 6.42 10.97
N ALA A 82 8.05 5.26 10.40
CA ALA A 82 8.37 4.99 9.00
C ALA A 82 7.66 5.94 8.02
N ASP A 83 6.42 6.35 8.31
CA ASP A 83 5.72 7.34 7.49
C ASP A 83 6.42 8.70 7.56
N VAL A 84 6.89 9.10 8.75
CA VAL A 84 7.68 10.34 8.94
C VAL A 84 8.98 10.30 8.12
N LEU A 85 9.71 9.18 8.17
CA LEU A 85 10.92 8.98 7.36
C LEU A 85 10.62 9.10 5.86
N LEU A 86 9.54 8.47 5.41
CA LEU A 86 9.17 8.48 3.99
C LEU A 86 8.61 9.82 3.52
N MET A 87 7.91 10.57 4.37
CA MET A 87 7.50 11.96 4.07
C MET A 87 8.73 12.86 3.89
N ARG A 88 9.73 12.70 4.76
CA ARG A 88 11.00 13.42 4.64
C ARG A 88 11.78 12.99 3.40
N ALA A 89 11.86 11.68 3.11
CA ALA A 89 12.53 11.15 1.93
C ALA A 89 11.91 11.71 0.64
N GLU A 90 10.58 11.79 0.59
CA GLU A 90 9.87 12.37 -0.55
C GLU A 90 10.20 13.85 -0.72
N ALA A 91 10.17 14.63 0.36
CA ALA A 91 10.53 16.05 0.31
C ALA A 91 11.98 16.26 -0.16
N LEU A 92 12.93 15.41 0.27
CA LEU A 92 14.33 15.48 -0.17
C LEU A 92 14.47 15.13 -1.65
N ALA A 93 13.80 14.06 -2.11
CA ALA A 93 13.80 13.67 -3.52
C ALA A 93 13.21 14.79 -4.41
N GLU A 94 12.07 15.37 -4.04
CA GLU A 94 11.42 16.46 -4.78
C GLU A 94 12.24 17.76 -4.77
N THR A 95 13.14 17.94 -3.79
CA THR A 95 14.06 19.11 -3.72
C THR A 95 15.46 18.83 -4.26
N GLY A 96 15.69 17.64 -4.83
CA GLY A 96 16.93 17.26 -5.52
C GLY A 96 18.01 16.64 -4.63
N ASP A 97 17.76 16.46 -3.33
CA ASP A 97 18.67 15.72 -2.44
C ASP A 97 18.42 14.21 -2.55
N VAL A 98 18.90 13.64 -3.65
CA VAL A 98 18.78 12.21 -3.95
C VAL A 98 19.47 11.35 -2.89
N ASN A 99 20.68 11.75 -2.45
CA ASN A 99 21.44 10.98 -1.47
C ASN A 99 20.73 10.96 -0.10
N GLY A 100 20.23 12.09 0.37
CA GLY A 100 19.49 12.18 1.62
C GLY A 100 18.18 11.38 1.58
N ALA A 101 17.47 11.40 0.46
CA ALA A 101 16.28 10.57 0.26
C ALA A 101 16.61 9.06 0.31
N GLY A 102 17.66 8.63 -0.41
CA GLY A 102 18.13 7.25 -0.43
C GLY A 102 18.52 6.73 0.94
N GLN A 103 19.22 7.53 1.76
CA GLN A 103 19.58 7.15 3.14
C GLN A 103 18.35 6.89 4.02
N LEU A 104 17.27 7.64 3.85
CA LEU A 104 16.03 7.43 4.61
C LEU A 104 15.26 6.21 4.13
N VAL A 105 15.26 5.94 2.81
CA VAL A 105 14.72 4.70 2.23
C VAL A 105 15.49 3.49 2.75
N ASN A 106 16.81 3.54 2.76
CA ASN A 106 17.66 2.45 3.25
C ASN A 106 17.38 2.12 4.72
N GLN A 107 17.11 3.11 5.58
CA GLN A 107 16.68 2.84 6.97
C GLN A 107 15.39 1.98 7.06
N ILE A 108 14.47 2.13 6.11
CA ILE A 108 13.26 1.30 6.05
C ILE A 108 13.59 -0.10 5.54
N ARG A 109 14.41 -0.20 4.48
CA ARG A 109 14.83 -1.46 3.87
C ARG A 109 15.68 -2.31 4.84
N ASP A 110 16.60 -1.69 5.57
CA ASP A 110 17.45 -2.31 6.59
C ASP A 110 16.65 -3.08 7.64
N ARG A 111 15.58 -2.47 8.15
CA ARG A 111 14.72 -3.06 9.19
C ARG A 111 14.15 -4.42 8.76
N VAL A 112 14.01 -4.67 7.47
CA VAL A 112 13.44 -5.89 6.90
C VAL A 112 14.44 -6.66 6.03
N ASN A 113 15.73 -6.36 6.14
CA ASN A 113 16.82 -6.98 5.36
C ASN A 113 16.60 -6.90 3.84
N MET A 114 16.07 -5.79 3.36
CA MET A 114 15.98 -5.51 1.93
C MET A 114 17.24 -4.79 1.45
N PRO A 115 17.75 -5.12 0.25
CA PRO A 115 18.95 -4.50 -0.30
C PRO A 115 18.77 -2.99 -0.51
N HIS A 116 19.86 -2.24 -0.36
CA HIS A 116 19.83 -0.80 -0.44
C HIS A 116 19.54 -0.29 -1.85
N VAL A 117 19.22 1.00 -1.96
CA VAL A 117 18.96 1.65 -3.25
C VAL A 117 20.16 1.53 -4.19
N GLU A 118 21.37 1.78 -3.68
CA GLU A 118 22.61 1.69 -4.46
C GLU A 118 22.94 0.26 -4.95
N ASP A 119 22.43 -0.77 -4.28
CA ASP A 119 22.70 -2.17 -4.61
C ASP A 119 21.74 -2.72 -5.69
N VAL A 120 20.52 -2.17 -5.76
CA VAL A 120 19.46 -2.63 -6.68
C VAL A 120 19.28 -1.67 -7.85
N GLU A 121 19.11 -0.38 -7.56
CA GLU A 121 18.86 0.66 -8.56
C GLU A 121 20.14 1.39 -9.00
N GLY A 122 21.19 1.37 -8.18
CA GLY A 122 22.49 1.97 -8.51
C GLY A 122 22.52 3.49 -8.33
N THR A 123 23.18 4.20 -9.25
CA THR A 123 23.18 5.67 -9.25
C THR A 123 21.95 6.18 -9.97
N VAL A 124 21.07 6.84 -9.23
CA VAL A 124 19.76 7.27 -9.72
C VAL A 124 19.65 8.79 -9.81
N GLY A 125 18.83 9.26 -10.75
CA GLY A 125 18.47 10.67 -10.87
C GLY A 125 17.35 11.09 -9.90
N GLN A 126 16.99 12.37 -9.93
CA GLN A 126 15.91 12.91 -9.10
C GLN A 126 14.57 12.20 -9.37
N ASP A 127 14.15 12.13 -10.64
CA ASP A 127 12.87 11.52 -11.02
C ASP A 127 12.79 10.05 -10.62
N GLU A 128 13.89 9.32 -10.75
CA GLU A 128 13.98 7.91 -10.36
C GLU A 128 13.92 7.74 -8.84
N MET A 129 14.62 8.59 -8.08
CA MET A 129 14.51 8.60 -6.62
C MET A 129 13.10 8.92 -6.14
N ILE A 130 12.38 9.83 -6.79
CA ILE A 130 10.96 10.09 -6.50
C ILE A 130 10.16 8.80 -6.70
N GLN A 131 10.36 8.07 -7.80
CA GLN A 131 9.66 6.79 -8.01
C GLN A 131 10.03 5.72 -6.98
N ILE A 132 11.29 5.64 -6.57
CA ILE A 132 11.77 4.73 -5.53
C ILE A 132 11.07 5.04 -4.20
N VAL A 133 11.01 6.31 -3.78
CA VAL A 133 10.31 6.72 -2.56
C VAL A 133 8.82 6.39 -2.65
N ARG A 134 8.16 6.66 -3.79
CA ARG A 134 6.74 6.32 -4.00
C ARG A 134 6.48 4.81 -3.95
N HIS A 135 7.41 4.00 -4.46
CA HIS A 135 7.36 2.56 -4.36
C HIS A 135 7.52 2.09 -2.91
N GLU A 136 8.53 2.61 -2.22
CA GLU A 136 8.81 2.27 -0.82
C GLU A 136 7.61 2.64 0.07
N ARG A 137 7.00 3.82 -0.13
CA ARG A 137 5.73 4.21 0.53
C ARG A 137 4.60 3.21 0.26
N ARG A 138 4.44 2.76 -0.98
CA ARG A 138 3.40 1.78 -1.35
C ARG A 138 3.57 0.46 -0.58
N VAL A 139 4.80 -0.04 -0.48
CA VAL A 139 5.10 -1.33 0.15
C VAL A 139 5.01 -1.22 1.67
N GLU A 140 5.68 -0.22 2.23
CA GLU A 140 5.80 -0.02 3.68
C GLU A 140 4.42 0.23 4.31
N LEU A 141 3.62 1.12 3.70
CA LEU A 141 2.34 1.60 4.23
C LEU A 141 1.13 0.90 3.61
N ALA A 142 1.35 -0.24 2.94
CA ALA A 142 0.27 -1.03 2.38
C ALA A 142 -0.78 -1.39 3.45
N LEU A 143 -2.06 -1.21 3.11
CA LEU A 143 -3.22 -1.48 3.97
C LEU A 143 -3.37 -0.55 5.19
N GLU A 144 -2.73 0.62 5.18
CA GLU A 144 -2.81 1.63 6.26
C GLU A 144 -3.69 2.85 5.87
N GLY A 145 -4.50 2.73 4.81
CA GLY A 145 -5.46 3.78 4.41
C GLY A 145 -4.86 4.98 3.64
N LEU A 146 -3.55 5.00 3.40
CA LEU A 146 -2.86 6.15 2.79
C LEU A 146 -2.85 6.15 1.25
N ARG A 147 -3.02 4.98 0.61
CA ARG A 147 -2.76 4.81 -0.82
C ARG A 147 -3.62 5.72 -1.71
N PHE A 148 -4.89 5.92 -1.38
CA PHE A 148 -5.76 6.80 -2.17
C PHE A 148 -5.26 8.25 -2.13
N MET A 149 -4.90 8.76 -0.95
CA MET A 149 -4.42 10.12 -0.79
C MET A 149 -3.06 10.33 -1.44
N ASP A 150 -2.17 9.34 -1.38
CA ASP A 150 -0.90 9.33 -2.11
C ASP A 150 -1.13 9.43 -3.62
N LEU A 151 -1.98 8.58 -4.19
CA LEU A 151 -2.29 8.63 -5.62
C LEU A 151 -2.91 9.97 -6.03
N LYS A 152 -3.82 10.50 -5.21
CA LYS A 152 -4.49 11.79 -5.44
C LYS A 152 -3.50 12.94 -5.51
N ARG A 153 -2.65 13.10 -4.49
CA ARG A 153 -1.71 14.22 -4.40
C ARG A 153 -0.59 14.13 -5.43
N TRP A 154 -0.28 12.93 -5.93
CA TRP A 154 0.64 12.73 -7.04
C TRP A 154 0.00 12.94 -8.43
N GLY A 155 -1.32 13.09 -8.51
CA GLY A 155 -2.03 13.19 -9.80
C GLY A 155 -2.05 11.88 -10.60
N THR A 156 -1.97 10.73 -9.93
CA THR A 156 -1.80 9.39 -10.56
C THR A 156 -3.01 8.47 -10.35
N ILE A 157 -4.18 9.04 -10.03
CA ILE A 157 -5.41 8.26 -9.82
C ILE A 157 -5.83 7.56 -11.13
N GLU A 158 -5.88 8.27 -12.25
CA GLU A 158 -6.28 7.68 -13.53
C GLU A 158 -5.40 6.47 -13.89
N GLU A 159 -4.08 6.63 -13.78
CA GLU A 159 -3.11 5.55 -14.01
C GLU A 159 -3.32 4.37 -13.06
N ALA A 160 -3.72 4.63 -11.81
CA ALA A 160 -4.06 3.57 -10.86
C ALA A 160 -5.33 2.80 -11.26
N PHE A 161 -6.35 3.50 -11.77
CA PHE A 161 -7.52 2.86 -12.36
C PHE A 161 -7.14 2.03 -13.59
N GLN A 162 -6.32 2.58 -14.50
CA GLN A 162 -5.84 1.85 -15.68
C GLN A 162 -5.06 0.57 -15.32
N ARG A 163 -4.23 0.63 -14.28
CA ARG A 163 -3.55 -0.57 -13.74
C ARG A 163 -4.56 -1.58 -13.19
N ALA A 164 -5.58 -1.14 -12.46
CA ALA A 164 -6.61 -2.03 -11.91
C ALA A 164 -7.50 -2.65 -13.01
N VAL A 165 -7.74 -1.94 -14.11
CA VAL A 165 -8.43 -2.49 -15.30
C VAL A 165 -7.55 -3.53 -16.00
N SER A 166 -6.24 -3.27 -16.09
CA SER A 166 -5.25 -4.18 -16.70
C SER A 166 -4.98 -5.46 -15.87
N ASP A 167 -5.34 -5.44 -14.58
CA ASP A 167 -5.26 -6.59 -13.66
C ASP A 167 -6.67 -6.98 -13.20
N PRO A 168 -7.47 -7.63 -14.07
CA PRO A 168 -8.90 -7.81 -13.85
C PRO A 168 -9.18 -8.78 -12.71
N VAL A 169 -9.89 -8.28 -11.70
CA VAL A 169 -10.35 -9.06 -10.55
C VAL A 169 -11.87 -9.16 -10.59
N GLY A 170 -12.43 -10.30 -11.01
CA GLY A 170 -13.89 -10.49 -10.95
C GLY A 170 -14.38 -10.55 -9.49
N PRO A 171 -15.48 -9.88 -9.08
CA PRO A 171 -16.53 -9.21 -9.85
C PRO A 171 -16.31 -7.70 -10.04
N TYR A 172 -15.11 -7.18 -9.76
CA TYR A 172 -14.83 -5.75 -9.79
C TYR A 172 -14.62 -5.25 -11.22
N ASN A 173 -15.24 -4.12 -11.54
CA ASN A 173 -15.07 -3.41 -12.80
C ASN A 173 -14.75 -1.94 -12.50
N PRO A 174 -13.49 -1.61 -12.16
CA PRO A 174 -13.13 -0.24 -11.79
C PRO A 174 -13.30 0.70 -12.99
N GLN A 175 -13.95 1.84 -12.76
CA GLN A 175 -14.15 2.87 -13.78
C GLN A 175 -13.62 4.21 -13.29
N TYR A 176 -12.78 4.85 -14.11
CA TYR A 176 -12.36 6.22 -13.87
C TYR A 176 -13.41 7.18 -14.46
N LEU A 177 -14.01 8.01 -13.61
CA LEU A 177 -15.10 8.92 -13.94
C LEU A 177 -14.61 10.38 -13.97
N GLY A 178 -13.36 10.59 -14.38
CA GLY A 178 -12.70 11.89 -14.34
C GLY A 178 -12.62 12.43 -12.91
N GLY A 179 -12.82 13.75 -12.75
CA GLY A 179 -12.76 14.41 -11.45
C GLY A 179 -13.69 13.82 -10.38
N ARG A 180 -14.78 13.13 -10.76
CA ARG A 180 -15.67 12.43 -9.80
C ARG A 180 -14.97 11.27 -9.07
N SER A 181 -13.95 10.68 -9.68
CA SER A 181 -13.12 9.64 -9.03
C SER A 181 -12.08 10.21 -8.06
N GLU A 182 -11.91 11.53 -8.00
CA GLU A 182 -10.84 12.18 -7.23
C GLU A 182 -11.37 13.01 -6.06
N VAL A 183 -12.61 13.49 -6.14
CA VAL A 183 -13.24 14.32 -5.12
C VAL A 183 -14.56 13.72 -4.66
N PHE A 184 -14.84 13.81 -3.36
CA PHE A 184 -16.14 13.44 -2.82
C PHE A 184 -17.17 14.54 -3.12
N PRO A 185 -18.43 14.19 -3.46
CA PRO A 185 -19.49 15.17 -3.57
C PRO A 185 -19.84 15.71 -2.18
N ILE A 186 -20.19 17.00 -2.12
CA ILE A 186 -20.95 17.51 -0.97
C ILE A 186 -22.32 16.79 -0.97
N PRO A 187 -22.78 16.18 0.13
CA PRO A 187 -24.08 15.52 0.17
C PRO A 187 -25.22 16.49 -0.20
N LEU A 188 -26.19 16.03 -1.00
CA LEU A 188 -27.27 16.89 -1.51
C LEU A 188 -28.04 17.58 -0.37
N ALA A 189 -28.32 16.87 0.72
CA ALA A 189 -29.00 17.42 1.88
C ALA A 189 -28.27 18.64 2.48
N GLU A 190 -26.93 18.68 2.42
CA GLU A 190 -26.15 19.83 2.90
C GLU A 190 -26.29 21.03 1.96
N LEU A 191 -26.36 20.80 0.64
CA LEU A 191 -26.61 21.86 -0.36
C LEU A 191 -28.02 22.44 -0.22
N ASP A 192 -29.02 21.60 0.05
CA ASP A 192 -30.41 22.02 0.18
C ASP A 192 -30.64 22.93 1.40
N VAL A 193 -29.92 22.68 2.51
CA VAL A 193 -30.07 23.48 3.75
C VAL A 193 -29.22 24.74 3.78
N ASN A 194 -28.11 24.79 3.03
CA ASN A 194 -27.20 25.93 3.02
C ASN A 194 -27.03 26.50 1.59
N PRO A 195 -27.75 27.58 1.24
CA PRO A 195 -27.70 28.17 -0.10
C PRO A 195 -26.34 28.79 -0.45
N ASN A 196 -25.42 28.92 0.50
CA ASN A 196 -24.05 29.39 0.24
C ASN A 196 -23.09 28.26 -0.14
N LEU A 197 -23.49 26.98 -0.01
CA LEU A 197 -22.66 25.87 -0.46
C LEU A 197 -22.80 25.70 -1.98
N VAL A 198 -21.66 25.59 -2.65
CA VAL A 198 -21.58 25.30 -4.08
C VAL A 198 -20.94 23.93 -4.25
N GLN A 199 -21.57 23.07 -5.03
CA GLN A 199 -21.02 21.75 -5.34
C GLN A 199 -19.68 21.87 -6.09
N HIS A 200 -18.78 20.91 -5.87
CA HIS A 200 -17.55 20.81 -6.63
C HIS A 200 -17.85 20.66 -8.14
N PRO A 201 -17.13 21.35 -9.06
CA PRO A 201 -17.43 21.33 -10.50
C PRO A 201 -17.56 19.93 -11.12
N ALA A 202 -16.79 18.96 -10.64
CA ALA A 202 -16.87 17.57 -11.10
C ALA A 202 -18.25 16.92 -10.84
N TRP A 203 -19.01 17.40 -9.85
CA TRP A 203 -20.28 16.84 -9.39
C TRP A 203 -21.49 17.73 -9.70
N GLN A 204 -21.28 18.80 -10.47
CA GLN A 204 -22.37 19.60 -11.06
C GLN A 204 -23.00 18.89 -12.26
#